data_AF-A0A522XH35-F1
#
_entry.id   AF-A0A522XH35-F1
#
_cell.length_a   1.000
_cell.length_b   1.000
_cell.length_c   1.000
_cell.angle_alpha   90.00
_cell.angle_beta   90.00
_cell.angle_gamma   90.00
#
_symmetry.space_group_name_H-M   'P 1'
#
loop_
_entity.id
_entity.type
_entity.pdbx_description
1 polymer ?
#
loop_
_entity_poly.entity_id
_entity_poly.type
_entity_poly.pdbx_seq_one_letter_code
_entity_poly.pdbx_strand_id
1 'polypeptide(L)'
;MIANRPKSSWKIIKKTIAGILMVSGIPVVLWSAFHLGGVSAWERELALILLTLVGLPPTAIGSWLLWTVARQSKQEQLEAQRCRAEQLQSTFFRMIVEGDGAITPLEFSMATQLSGQEAKAFLDGCAKDYDGAFDVTYEGNIIYRFDVQRKQLGQHDG
;
A
#
# COMPACT_ATOMS: atom_id res chain seq x y z
N MET A 1 21.22 19.37 21.38
CA MET A 1 21.56 17.93 21.34
C MET A 1 20.38 17.17 20.78
N ILE A 2 20.44 16.71 19.52
CA ILE A 2 19.33 16.03 18.85
C ILE A 2 19.60 14.52 18.91
N ALA A 3 18.75 13.79 19.62
CA ALA A 3 18.86 12.35 19.80
C ALA A 3 18.56 11.63 18.47
N ASN A 4 19.60 11.08 17.86
CA ASN A 4 19.51 10.18 16.70
C ASN A 4 18.89 8.84 17.14
N ARG A 5 17.63 8.59 16.78
CA ARG A 5 16.92 7.32 17.03
C ARG A 5 17.17 6.37 15.86
N PRO A 6 17.95 5.29 16.00
CA PRO A 6 18.23 4.39 14.89
C PRO A 6 16.96 3.61 14.51
N LYS A 7 16.43 3.89 13.31
CA LYS A 7 15.36 3.10 12.70
C LYS A 7 15.92 1.75 12.23
N SER A 8 15.26 0.67 12.68
CA SER A 8 15.11 -0.59 11.95
C SER A 8 16.29 -1.60 11.93
N SER A 9 17.04 -1.76 13.02
CA SER A 9 17.97 -2.92 13.16
C SER A 9 17.24 -4.27 13.25
N TRP A 10 16.00 -4.30 13.74
CA TRP A 10 15.27 -5.54 14.01
C TRP A 10 14.82 -6.28 12.73
N LYS A 11 14.49 -5.56 11.66
CA LYS A 11 14.10 -6.18 10.37
C LYS A 11 15.32 -6.79 9.66
N ILE A 12 16.50 -6.19 9.83
CA ILE A 12 17.75 -6.63 9.20
C ILE A 12 18.27 -7.91 9.89
N ILE A 13 18.22 -7.96 11.24
CA ILE A 13 18.64 -9.14 12.01
C ILE A 13 17.83 -10.38 11.64
N LYS A 14 16.51 -10.25 11.47
CA LYS A 14 15.64 -11.38 11.07
C LYS A 14 15.99 -11.92 9.67
N LYS A 15 16.43 -11.06 8.75
CA LYS A 15 16.81 -11.43 7.38
C LYS A 15 18.14 -12.19 7.34
N THR A 16 19.09 -11.84 8.20
CA THR A 16 20.40 -12.50 8.27
C THR A 16 20.31 -13.89 8.92
N ILE A 17 19.50 -14.05 9.96
CA ILE A 17 19.32 -15.35 10.64
C ILE A 17 18.65 -16.37 9.68
N ALA A 18 17.65 -15.94 8.91
CA ALA A 18 17.00 -16.80 7.92
C ALA A 18 17.96 -17.24 6.80
N GLY A 19 18.89 -16.38 6.38
CA GLY A 19 19.91 -16.71 5.38
C GLY A 19 20.93 -17.73 5.89
N ILE A 20 21.39 -17.60 7.14
CA ILE A 20 22.34 -18.55 7.75
C ILE A 20 21.68 -19.92 7.97
N LEU A 21 20.40 -19.95 8.33
CA LEU A 21 19.66 -21.21 8.55
C LEU A 21 19.41 -21.99 7.25
N MET A 22 19.37 -21.31 6.09
CA MET A 22 19.17 -21.96 4.78
C MET A 22 20.43 -22.67 4.24
N VAL A 23 21.62 -22.24 4.67
CA VAL A 23 22.90 -22.77 4.18
C VAL A 23 23.26 -24.11 4.86
N SER A 24 22.75 -24.38 6.06
CA SER A 24 23.07 -25.62 6.80
C SER A 24 22.23 -26.84 6.42
N GLY A 25 21.09 -26.67 5.76
CA GLY A 25 20.20 -27.77 5.38
C GLY A 25 20.63 -28.53 4.13
N ILE A 26 21.23 -27.83 3.17
CA ILE A 26 21.64 -28.37 1.87
C ILE A 26 22.76 -29.44 1.99
N PRO A 27 23.78 -29.28 2.87
CA PRO A 27 24.81 -30.31 3.09
C PRO A 27 24.25 -31.62 3.66
N VAL A 28 23.24 -31.55 4.54
CA VAL A 28 22.64 -32.76 5.16
C VAL A 28 21.85 -33.57 4.13
N VAL A 29 21.13 -32.91 3.22
CA VAL A 29 20.37 -33.59 2.16
C VAL A 29 21.31 -34.20 1.11
N LEU A 30 22.38 -33.49 0.74
CA LEU A 30 23.40 -34.00 -0.19
C LEU A 30 24.22 -35.17 0.41
N TRP A 31 24.55 -35.10 1.71
CA TRP A 31 25.21 -36.20 2.42
C TRP A 31 24.32 -37.44 2.51
N SER A 32 23.02 -37.26 2.78
CA SER A 32 22.05 -38.34 2.86
C SER A 32 21.81 -39.02 1.50
N ALA A 33 21.71 -38.23 0.42
CA ALA A 33 21.54 -38.75 -0.95
C ALA A 33 22.73 -39.60 -1.43
N PHE A 34 23.96 -39.25 -1.00
CA PHE A 34 25.15 -40.00 -1.38
C PHE A 34 25.30 -41.33 -0.63
N HIS A 35 24.65 -41.49 0.54
CA HIS A 35 24.73 -42.72 1.35
C HIS A 35 23.54 -43.69 1.20
N LEU A 36 22.55 -43.38 0.37
CA LEU A 36 21.32 -44.17 0.20
C LEU A 36 21.49 -45.55 -0.46
N GLY A 37 22.71 -45.95 -0.81
CA GLY A 37 23.04 -47.30 -1.28
C GLY A 37 23.20 -48.36 -0.18
N GLY A 38 23.11 -48.01 1.12
CA GLY A 38 23.43 -48.97 2.20
C GLY A 38 22.86 -48.66 3.59
N VAL A 39 21.74 -47.95 3.68
CA VAL A 39 21.18 -47.52 4.99
C VAL A 39 20.18 -48.53 5.55
N SER A 40 20.37 -48.83 6.84
CA SER A 40 19.63 -49.81 7.65
C SER A 40 18.17 -49.41 7.93
N ALA A 41 17.32 -50.39 8.27
CA ALA A 41 15.88 -50.21 8.48
C ALA A 41 15.52 -49.22 9.62
N TRP A 42 16.37 -49.08 10.64
CA TRP A 42 16.12 -48.24 11.81
C TRP A 42 16.41 -46.74 11.56
N GLU A 43 17.31 -46.42 10.62
CA GLU A 43 17.56 -45.02 10.20
C GLU A 43 16.41 -44.46 9.35
N ARG A 44 15.68 -45.34 8.64
CA ARG A 44 14.49 -44.95 7.86
C ARG A 44 13.33 -44.50 8.75
N GLU A 45 13.14 -45.13 9.90
CA GLU A 45 12.08 -44.73 10.84
C GLU A 45 12.39 -43.39 11.52
N LEU A 46 13.66 -43.14 11.88
CA LEU A 46 14.09 -41.85 12.42
C LEU A 46 13.93 -40.73 11.39
N ALA A 47 14.23 -40.98 10.12
CA ALA A 47 14.01 -40.01 9.03
C ALA A 47 12.52 -39.66 8.85
N LEU A 48 11.63 -40.65 8.98
CA LEU A 48 10.18 -40.44 8.87
C LEU A 48 9.60 -39.66 10.07
N ILE A 49 10.08 -39.94 11.29
CA ILE A 49 9.70 -39.19 12.49
C ILE A 49 10.19 -37.73 12.39
N LEU A 50 11.42 -37.52 11.91
CA LEU A 50 11.96 -36.16 11.72
C LEU A 50 11.18 -35.38 10.66
N LEU A 51 10.78 -36.03 9.56
CA LEU A 51 9.98 -35.42 8.49
C LEU A 51 8.57 -35.03 8.97
N THR A 52 7.93 -35.88 9.77
CA THR A 52 6.56 -35.64 10.24
C THR A 52 6.50 -34.69 11.43
N LEU A 53 7.47 -34.74 12.34
CA LEU A 53 7.49 -33.90 13.54
C LEU A 53 8.12 -32.53 13.27
N VAL A 54 9.16 -32.45 12.44
CA VAL A 54 9.94 -31.23 12.17
C VAL A 54 9.68 -30.69 10.76
N GLY A 55 9.23 -31.51 9.82
CA GLY A 55 8.97 -31.07 8.44
C GLY A 55 7.58 -30.48 8.25
N LEU A 56 6.52 -31.25 8.50
CA LEU A 56 5.15 -30.83 8.16
C LEU A 56 4.63 -29.64 9.00
N PRO A 57 4.69 -29.65 10.35
CA PRO A 57 4.12 -28.56 11.14
C PRO A 57 4.82 -27.21 10.91
N PRO A 58 6.17 -27.13 10.88
CA PRO A 58 6.87 -25.86 10.65
C PRO A 58 6.70 -25.33 9.22
N THR A 59 6.60 -26.21 8.21
CA THR A 59 6.34 -25.77 6.84
C THR A 59 4.92 -25.27 6.67
N ALA A 60 3.91 -25.93 7.24
CA ALA A 60 2.53 -25.46 7.21
C ALA A 60 2.38 -24.10 7.93
N ILE A 61 2.96 -23.96 9.12
CA ILE A 61 2.95 -22.70 9.87
C ILE A 61 3.73 -21.61 9.13
N GLY A 62 4.90 -21.94 8.58
CA GLY A 62 5.73 -21.02 7.81
C GLY A 62 5.04 -20.52 6.53
N SER A 63 4.43 -21.43 5.76
CA SER A 63 3.63 -21.09 4.58
C SER A 63 2.42 -20.23 4.96
N TRP A 64 1.74 -20.53 6.07
CA TRP A 64 0.61 -19.72 6.52
C TRP A 64 1.05 -18.32 6.97
N LEU A 65 2.17 -18.20 7.67
CA LEU A 65 2.72 -16.90 8.08
C LEU A 65 3.15 -16.05 6.87
N LEU A 66 3.75 -16.67 5.85
CA LEU A 66 4.12 -15.97 4.62
C LEU A 66 2.87 -15.48 3.87
N TRP A 67 1.80 -16.29 3.84
CA TRP A 67 0.54 -15.89 3.24
C TRP A 67 -0.11 -14.71 3.99
N THR A 68 -0.14 -14.75 5.32
CA THR A 68 -0.75 -13.67 6.11
C THR A 68 0.03 -12.37 5.99
N VAL A 69 1.37 -12.41 5.99
CA VAL A 69 2.22 -11.23 5.78
C VAL A 69 2.04 -10.66 4.38
N ALA A 70 1.99 -11.51 3.35
CA ALA A 70 1.74 -11.06 1.97
C ALA A 70 0.36 -10.41 1.83
N ARG A 71 -0.66 -10.93 2.52
CA ARG A 71 -2.01 -10.36 2.53
C ARG A 71 -2.07 -9.04 3.30
N GLN A 72 -1.40 -8.95 4.45
CA GLN A 72 -1.28 -7.72 5.24
C GLN A 72 -0.58 -6.62 4.45
N SER A 73 0.50 -6.92 3.74
CA SER A 73 1.21 -5.92 2.94
C SER A 73 0.33 -5.34 1.83
N LYS A 74 -0.49 -6.17 1.16
CA LYS A 74 -1.45 -5.67 0.18
C LYS A 74 -2.53 -4.81 0.82
N GLN A 75 -3.00 -5.19 1.99
CA GLN A 75 -4.05 -4.48 2.71
C GLN A 75 -3.56 -3.12 3.23
N GLU A 76 -2.36 -3.04 3.81
CA GLU A 76 -1.74 -1.78 4.24
C GLU A 76 -1.55 -0.82 3.05
N GLN A 77 -1.16 -1.32 1.87
CA GLN A 77 -1.04 -0.50 0.67
C GLN A 77 -2.39 0.04 0.21
N LEU A 78 -3.44 -0.78 0.24
CA LEU A 78 -4.80 -0.37 -0.11
C LEU A 78 -5.34 0.67 0.88
N GLU A 79 -5.12 0.47 2.18
CA GLU A 79 -5.53 1.42 3.22
C GLU A 79 -4.80 2.76 3.09
N ALA A 80 -3.49 2.73 2.81
CA ALA A 80 -2.71 3.94 2.56
C ALA A 80 -3.20 4.71 1.31
N GLN A 81 -3.56 4.00 0.24
CA GLN A 81 -4.13 4.62 -0.96
C GLN A 81 -5.50 5.24 -0.68
N ARG A 82 -6.37 4.55 0.07
CA ARG A 82 -7.69 5.07 0.47
C ARG A 82 -7.57 6.34 1.31
N CYS A 83 -6.72 6.31 2.34
CA CYS A 83 -6.47 7.46 3.20
C CYS A 83 -5.98 8.68 2.39
N ARG A 84 -5.09 8.48 1.42
CA ARG A 84 -4.69 9.57 0.50
C ARG A 84 -5.85 10.09 -0.34
N ALA A 85 -6.66 9.21 -0.92
CA ALA A 85 -7.81 9.62 -1.72
C ALA A 85 -8.84 10.42 -0.90
N GLU A 86 -9.14 9.96 0.33
CA GLU A 86 -10.02 10.67 1.27
C GLU A 86 -9.45 12.03 1.67
N GLN A 87 -8.13 12.13 1.88
CA GLN A 87 -7.46 13.39 2.18
C GLN A 87 -7.56 14.40 1.01
N LEU A 88 -7.37 13.94 -0.23
CA LEU A 88 -7.54 14.79 -1.41
C LEU A 88 -8.98 15.27 -1.55
N GLN A 89 -9.94 14.36 -1.40
CA GLN A 89 -11.37 14.66 -1.52
C GLN A 89 -11.86 15.63 -0.43
N SER A 90 -11.45 15.41 0.82
CA SER A 90 -11.77 16.32 1.93
C SER A 90 -11.15 17.71 1.74
N THR A 91 -9.92 17.79 1.23
CA THR A 91 -9.27 19.06 0.90
C THR A 91 -10.01 19.79 -0.21
N PHE A 92 -10.42 19.06 -1.26
CA PHE A 92 -11.23 19.60 -2.36
C PHE A 92 -12.54 20.22 -1.86
N PHE A 93 -13.33 19.47 -1.07
CA PHE A 93 -14.60 19.99 -0.55
C PHE A 93 -14.42 21.19 0.37
N ARG A 94 -13.39 21.18 1.24
CA ARG A 94 -13.07 22.33 2.08
C ARG A 94 -12.78 23.57 1.22
N MET A 95 -11.94 23.43 0.20
CA MET A 95 -11.57 24.55 -0.68
C MET A 95 -12.74 25.05 -1.51
N ILE A 96 -13.65 24.18 -1.95
CA ILE A 96 -14.90 24.60 -2.62
C ILE A 96 -15.76 25.45 -1.69
N VAL A 97 -15.94 25.05 -0.43
CA VAL A 97 -16.77 25.78 0.52
C VAL A 97 -16.13 27.12 0.92
N GLU A 98 -14.80 27.14 1.11
CA GLU A 98 -14.05 28.36 1.45
C GLU A 98 -13.93 29.34 0.27
N GLY A 99 -13.83 28.82 -0.96
CA GLY A 99 -13.63 29.59 -2.19
C GLY A 99 -14.91 29.92 -2.96
N ASP A 100 -16.10 29.76 -2.35
CA ASP A 100 -17.41 29.97 -2.99
C ASP A 100 -17.55 29.23 -4.35
N GLY A 101 -17.08 27.99 -4.37
CA GLY A 101 -17.10 27.13 -5.55
C GLY A 101 -15.94 27.33 -6.52
N ALA A 102 -15.08 28.33 -6.35
CA ALA A 102 -13.92 28.56 -7.23
C ALA A 102 -12.64 27.91 -6.67
N ILE A 103 -11.90 27.21 -7.53
CA ILE A 103 -10.62 26.60 -7.18
C ILE A 103 -9.67 26.55 -8.38
N THR A 104 -8.40 26.88 -8.17
CA THR A 104 -7.35 26.75 -9.20
C THR A 104 -6.50 25.48 -8.99
N PRO A 105 -5.92 24.89 -10.06
CA PRO A 105 -4.94 23.81 -9.93
C PRO A 105 -3.73 24.18 -9.07
N LEU A 106 -3.31 25.45 -9.09
CA LEU A 106 -2.19 25.93 -8.29
C LEU A 106 -2.52 25.89 -6.80
N GLU A 107 -3.65 26.48 -6.39
CA GLU A 107 -4.08 26.47 -4.99
C GLU A 107 -4.29 25.03 -4.50
N PHE A 108 -4.92 24.18 -5.32
CA PHE A 108 -5.12 22.78 -4.96
C PHE A 108 -3.80 22.01 -4.84
N SER A 109 -2.83 22.26 -5.73
CA SER A 109 -1.49 21.65 -5.66
C SER A 109 -0.75 22.07 -4.38
N MET A 110 -0.87 23.34 -3.97
CA MET A 110 -0.26 23.84 -2.74
C MET A 110 -0.91 23.22 -1.49
N ALA A 111 -2.23 23.05 -1.50
CA ALA A 111 -2.96 22.47 -0.37
C ALA A 111 -2.75 20.95 -0.22
N THR A 112 -2.57 20.23 -1.33
CA THR A 112 -2.48 18.76 -1.37
C THR A 112 -1.07 18.22 -1.55
N GLN A 113 -0.10 19.08 -1.84
CA GLN A 113 1.28 18.73 -2.20
C GLN A 113 1.37 17.85 -3.45
N LEU A 114 0.35 17.88 -4.30
CA LEU A 114 0.38 17.26 -5.62
C LEU A 114 1.20 18.10 -6.59
N SER A 115 1.72 17.49 -7.64
CA SER A 115 2.25 18.26 -8.76
C SER A 115 1.13 19.04 -9.46
N GLY A 116 1.46 20.14 -10.14
CA GLY A 116 0.46 20.93 -10.87
C GLY A 116 -0.30 20.12 -11.94
N GLN A 117 0.34 19.13 -12.56
CA GLN A 117 -0.31 18.23 -13.52
C GLN A 117 -1.30 17.28 -12.84
N GLU A 118 -0.93 16.68 -11.70
CA GLU A 118 -1.82 15.79 -10.93
C GLU A 118 -3.02 16.55 -10.35
N ALA A 119 -2.77 17.76 -9.83
CA ALA A 119 -3.82 18.64 -9.33
C ALA A 119 -4.83 19.00 -10.43
N LYS A 120 -4.34 19.36 -11.62
CA LYS A 120 -5.20 19.62 -12.79
C LYS A 120 -6.01 18.38 -13.18
N ALA A 121 -5.37 17.22 -13.29
CA ALA A 121 -6.04 15.99 -13.67
C ALA A 121 -7.13 15.58 -12.66
N PHE A 122 -6.90 15.80 -11.37
CA PHE A 122 -7.90 15.57 -10.33
C PHE A 122 -9.11 16.51 -10.49
N LEU A 123 -8.86 17.82 -10.66
CA LEU A 123 -9.93 18.80 -10.86
C LEU A 123 -10.69 18.58 -12.17
N ASP A 124 -10.03 18.15 -13.24
CA ASP A 124 -10.68 17.73 -14.50
C ASP A 124 -11.63 16.54 -14.29
N GLY A 125 -11.26 15.60 -13.42
CA GLY A 125 -12.13 14.49 -13.00
C GLY A 125 -13.34 15.00 -12.24
N CYS A 126 -13.12 15.82 -11.22
CA CYS A 126 -14.21 16.43 -10.45
C CYS A 126 -15.14 17.29 -11.30
N ALA A 127 -14.61 18.02 -12.29
CA ALA A 127 -15.42 18.81 -13.21
C ALA A 127 -16.37 17.93 -14.03
N LYS A 128 -15.94 16.74 -14.45
CA LYS A 128 -16.78 15.76 -15.13
C LYS A 128 -17.83 15.13 -14.21
N ASP A 129 -17.45 14.84 -12.97
CA ASP A 129 -18.32 14.15 -12.02
C ASP A 129 -19.39 15.06 -11.40
N TYR A 130 -19.09 16.36 -11.23
CA TYR A 130 -19.95 17.34 -10.56
C TYR A 130 -20.47 18.46 -11.46
N ASP A 131 -20.39 18.29 -12.79
CA ASP A 131 -20.76 19.33 -13.77
C ASP A 131 -20.07 20.69 -13.50
N GLY A 132 -18.79 20.64 -13.14
CA GLY A 132 -17.97 21.83 -12.90
C GLY A 132 -17.64 22.55 -14.20
N ALA A 133 -17.75 23.88 -14.20
CA ALA A 133 -17.28 24.72 -15.29
C ALA A 133 -15.79 25.01 -15.12
N PHE A 134 -15.05 25.18 -16.21
CA PHE A 134 -13.69 25.71 -16.16
C PHE A 134 -13.59 26.95 -17.05
N ASP A 135 -12.87 27.94 -16.57
CA ASP A 135 -12.58 29.18 -17.25
C ASP A 135 -11.07 29.32 -17.44
N VAL A 136 -10.65 29.76 -18.61
CA VAL A 136 -9.24 29.99 -18.94
C VAL A 136 -9.04 31.48 -19.06
N THR A 137 -8.30 32.06 -18.11
CA THR A 137 -8.02 33.49 -18.13
C THR A 137 -7.11 33.86 -19.29
N TYR A 138 -7.09 35.14 -19.66
CA TYR A 138 -6.22 35.67 -20.71
C TYR A 138 -4.72 35.49 -20.40
N GLU A 139 -4.38 35.31 -19.13
CA GLU A 139 -3.02 35.00 -18.64
C GLU A 139 -2.67 33.50 -18.71
N GLY A 140 -3.62 32.66 -19.16
CA GLY A 140 -3.45 31.21 -19.25
C GLY A 140 -3.73 30.45 -17.94
N ASN A 141 -4.27 31.11 -16.92
CA ASN A 141 -4.65 30.45 -15.66
C ASN A 141 -6.01 29.73 -15.83
N ILE A 142 -6.11 28.51 -15.29
CA ILE A 142 -7.35 27.73 -15.32
C ILE A 142 -8.03 27.86 -13.96
N ILE A 143 -9.30 28.25 -13.96
CA ILE A 143 -10.14 28.35 -12.75
C ILE A 143 -11.31 27.38 -12.91
N TYR A 144 -11.47 26.45 -11.97
CA TYR A 144 -12.62 25.56 -11.90
C TYR A 144 -13.68 26.20 -11.01
N ARG A 145 -14.94 26.17 -11.45
CA ARG A 145 -16.10 26.65 -10.71
C ARG A 145 -17.11 25.52 -10.53
N PHE A 146 -17.48 25.27 -9.31
CA PHE A 146 -18.46 24.29 -8.90
C PHE A 146 -19.66 25.00 -8.28
N ASP A 147 -20.86 24.71 -8.79
CA ASP A 147 -22.09 25.29 -8.28
C ASP A 147 -22.48 24.61 -6.96
N VAL A 148 -22.15 25.26 -5.85
CA VAL A 148 -22.40 24.73 -4.49
C VAL A 148 -23.87 24.96 -4.05
N GLN A 149 -24.67 25.70 -4.84
CA GLN A 149 -26.00 26.21 -4.46
C GLN A 149 -27.16 25.62 -5.28
N ARG A 150 -26.93 24.79 -6.31
CA ARG A 150 -27.97 24.27 -7.23
C ARG A 150 -29.08 23.40 -6.62
N LYS A 151 -29.16 23.22 -5.29
CA LYS A 151 -30.21 22.44 -4.62
C LYS A 151 -31.47 23.24 -4.21
N GLN A 152 -31.57 24.53 -4.53
CA GLN A 152 -32.70 25.38 -4.09
C GLN A 152 -33.57 25.95 -5.23
N LEU A 153 -33.27 25.69 -6.51
CA LEU A 153 -34.04 26.23 -7.65
C LEU A 153 -34.95 25.20 -8.34
N GLY A 154 -35.48 24.23 -7.58
CA GLY A 154 -36.52 23.30 -8.04
C GLY A 154 -37.86 23.46 -7.32
N GLN A 155 -38.02 24.50 -6.49
CA GLN A 155 -39.22 24.68 -5.67
C GLN A 155 -39.66 26.14 -5.66
N HIS A 156 -39.88 26.69 -6.84
CA HIS A 156 -40.61 27.94 -6.99
C HIS A 156 -41.36 27.99 -8.33
N ASP A 157 -42.12 26.93 -8.64
CA ASP A 157 -43.17 26.96 -9.67
C ASP A 157 -44.31 26.03 -9.22
N GLY A 158 -45.45 26.62 -8.87
CA GLY A 158 -46.69 25.95 -8.44
C GLY A 158 -47.57 26.81 -7.56
#